data_AF-A0A7S7QI65-F1
#
_entry.id   AF-A0A7S7QI65-F1
#
_cell.length_a   1.000
_cell.length_b   1.000
_cell.length_c   1.000
_cell.angle_alpha   90.00
_cell.angle_beta   90.00
_cell.angle_gamma   90.00
#
_symmetry.space_group_name_H-M   'P 1'
#
loop_
_entity.id
_entity.type
_entity.pdbx_description
1 polymer ?
#
loop_
_entity_poly.entity_id
_entity_poly.type
_entity_poly.pdbx_seq_one_letter_code
_entity_poly.pdbx_strand_id
1 'polypeptide(L)' 'MASEEERSYLESLIREDYERCHPGETLEDLKRRASFSKEDKGLLRDWMAVAAARAATDQAKARHD' A
#
# COMPACT_ATOMS: atom_id res chain seq x y z
N MET A 1 2.35 -16.48 0.62
CA MET A 1 3.27 -15.32 0.43
C MET A 1 2.68 -14.55 -0.73
N ALA A 2 2.25 -13.30 -0.53
CA ALA A 2 1.76 -12.47 -1.64
C ALA A 2 2.85 -12.36 -2.70
N SER A 3 2.51 -12.67 -3.95
CA SER A 3 3.43 -12.57 -5.09
C SER A 3 3.98 -11.15 -5.17
N GLU A 4 5.18 -10.99 -5.73
CA GLU A 4 5.79 -9.67 -5.88
C GLU A 4 4.92 -8.75 -6.76
N GLU A 5 4.23 -9.33 -7.73
CA GLU A 5 3.22 -8.66 -8.56
C GLU A 5 2.01 -8.18 -7.74
N GLU A 6 1.49 -9.01 -6.84
CA GLU A 6 0.37 -8.65 -5.97
C GLU A 6 0.77 -7.49 -5.03
N ARG A 7 1.99 -7.54 -4.48
CA ARG A 7 2.53 -6.44 -3.68
C ARG A 7 2.67 -5.15 -4.49
N SER A 8 3.22 -5.24 -5.70
CA SER A 8 3.38 -4.08 -6.59
C SER A 8 2.03 -3.44 -6.98
N TYR A 9 1.03 -4.27 -7.25
CA TYR A 9 -0.33 -3.81 -7.51
C TYR A 9 -0.94 -3.09 -6.28
N LEU A 10 -0.85 -3.72 -5.09
CA LEU A 10 -1.33 -3.12 -3.85
C LEU A 10 -0.62 -1.79 -3.54
N GLU A 11 0.71 -1.73 -3.70
CA GLU A 11 1.49 -0.51 -3.54
C GLU A 11 1.03 0.60 -4.51
N SER A 12 0.67 0.24 -5.74
CA SER A 12 0.14 1.20 -6.73
C SER A 12 -1.20 1.79 -6.30
N LEU A 13 -2.05 1.02 -5.59
CA LEU A 13 -3.35 1.52 -5.09
C LEU A 13 -3.24 2.55 -3.96
N ILE A 14 -2.09 2.64 -3.28
CA ILE A 14 -1.89 3.53 -2.13
C ILE A 14 -0.82 4.60 -2.37
N ARG A 15 -0.03 4.49 -3.44
CA ARG A 15 1.09 5.41 -3.74
C ARG A 15 0.63 6.86 -3.78
N GLU A 16 -0.37 7.18 -4.59
CA GLU A 16 -0.86 8.56 -4.73
C GLU A 16 -1.44 9.12 -3.42
N ASP A 17 -2.13 8.29 -2.63
CA ASP A 17 -2.70 8.75 -1.36
C ASP A 17 -1.63 8.97 -0.30
N TYR A 18 -0.62 8.10 -0.26
CA TYR A 18 0.52 8.28 0.63
C TYR A 18 1.24 9.60 0.31
N GLU A 19 1.60 9.83 -0.96
CA GLU A 19 2.32 11.04 -1.39
C GLU A 19 1.50 12.32 -1.15
N ARG A 20 0.17 12.24 -1.25
CA ARG A 20 -0.73 13.38 -0.94
C ARG A 20 -0.77 13.69 0.55
N CYS A 21 -0.74 12.68 1.41
CA CYS A 21 -0.71 12.85 2.86
C CYS A 21 0.69 13.21 3.38
N HIS A 22 1.74 12.85 2.63
CA HIS A 22 3.14 13.06 2.99
C HIS A 22 3.88 13.83 1.89
N PRO A 23 3.67 15.15 1.75
CA PRO A 23 4.31 15.93 0.70
C PRO A 23 5.83 15.88 0.81
N GLY A 24 6.48 15.39 -0.25
CA GLY A 24 7.94 15.24 -0.32
C GLY A 24 8.48 13.89 0.17
N GLU A 25 7.61 12.97 0.61
CA GLU A 25 7.98 11.59 0.91
C GLU A 25 7.31 10.63 -0.07
N THR A 26 8.08 9.67 -0.59
CA THR A 26 7.53 8.62 -1.45
C THR A 26 7.19 7.37 -0.66
N LEU A 27 6.31 6.52 -1.22
CA LEU A 27 6.06 5.19 -0.65
C LEU A 27 7.34 4.34 -0.61
N GLU A 28 8.28 4.55 -1.55
CA GLU A 28 9.58 3.89 -1.55
C GLU A 28 10.45 4.31 -0.36
N ASP A 29 10.39 5.59 0.04
CA ASP A 29 11.08 6.07 1.25
C ASP A 29 10.52 5.43 2.51
N LEU A 30 9.19 5.27 2.60
CA LEU A 30 8.57 4.52 3.69
C LEU A 30 9.07 3.07 3.73
N LYS A 31 9.11 2.37 2.58
CA LYS A 31 9.61 0.99 2.50
C LYS A 31 11.06 0.87 2.96
N ARG A 32 11.92 1.82 2.55
CA ARG A 32 13.31 1.89 3.00
C ARG A 32 13.39 2.03 4.53
N ARG A 33 12.63 2.97 5.12
CA ARG A 33 12.62 3.21 6.58
C ARG A 33 12.01 2.05 7.38
N ALA A 34 10.98 1.40 6.86
CA ALA A 34 10.34 0.24 7.48
C ALA A 34 11.29 -0.95 7.70
N SER A 35 12.43 -0.97 7.01
CA SER A 35 13.48 -1.97 7.24
C SER A 35 14.24 -1.77 8.56
N PHE A 36 14.26 -0.53 9.07
CA PHE A 36 15.04 -0.14 10.25
C PHE A 36 14.17 0.26 11.45
N SER A 37 12.93 0.71 11.20
CA SER A 37 12.03 1.26 12.20
C SER A 37 10.78 0.40 12.35
N LYS A 38 10.48 -0.02 13.58
CA LYS A 38 9.24 -0.75 13.89
C LYS A 38 8.01 0.14 13.70
N GLU A 39 8.16 1.44 13.88
CA GLU A 39 7.09 2.42 13.68
C GLU A 39 6.74 2.52 12.19
N ASP A 40 7.74 2.75 11.33
CA ASP A 40 7.56 2.77 9.87
C ASP A 40 7.07 1.42 9.34
N LYS A 41 7.48 0.31 9.96
CA LYS A 41 6.96 -1.02 9.63
C LYS A 41 5.48 -1.17 9.96
N GLY A 42 5.03 -0.60 11.08
CA GLY A 42 3.61 -0.52 11.44
C GLY A 42 2.84 0.31 10.43
N LEU A 43 3.35 1.50 10.11
CA LEU A 43 2.75 2.42 9.14
C LEU A 43 2.61 1.77 7.75
N LEU A 44 3.67 1.12 7.25
CA LEU A 44 3.62 0.40 5.98
C LEU A 44 2.57 -0.73 6.00
N ARG A 45 2.47 -1.46 7.11
CA ARG A 45 1.47 -2.53 7.26
C ARG A 45 0.05 -2.00 7.17
N ASP A 46 -0.22 -0.87 7.82
CA ASP A 46 -1.56 -0.28 7.85
C ASP A 46 -1.94 0.28 6.47
N TRP A 47 -1.00 0.89 5.75
CA TRP A 47 -1.20 1.28 4.35
C TRP A 47 -1.48 0.08 3.43
N MET A 48 -0.73 -1.03 3.58
CA MET A 48 -0.99 -2.25 2.81
C MET A 48 -2.36 -2.87 3.13
N ALA A 49 -2.87 -2.72 4.35
CA ALA A 49 -4.22 -3.15 4.70
C ALA A 49 -5.29 -2.31 3.97
N VAL A 50 -5.08 -1.00 3.84
CA VAL A 50 -5.94 -0.12 3.03
C VAL A 50 -5.92 -0.54 1.57
N ALA A 51 -4.74 -0.83 1.00
CA ALA A 51 -4.63 -1.35 -0.37
C ALA A 51 -5.43 -2.63 -0.57
N ALA A 52 -5.30 -3.59 0.36
CA ALA A 52 -6.01 -4.87 0.29
C ALA A 52 -7.53 -4.70 0.35
N ALA A 53 -8.03 -3.81 1.21
CA ALA A 53 -9.46 -3.51 1.30
C ALA A 53 -10.00 -2.88 -0.01
N ARG A 54 -9.20 -2.01 -0.65
CA ARG A 54 -9.56 -1.41 -1.94
C ARG A 54 -9.56 -2.44 -3.06
N ALA A 55 -8.54 -3.28 -3.15
CA ALA A 55 -8.48 -4.37 -4.11
C ALA A 55 -9.66 -5.34 -3.96
N ALA A 56 -10.07 -5.67 -2.72
CA ALA A 56 -11.24 -6.50 -2.47
C ALA A 56 -12.54 -5.82 -2.92
N THR A 57 -12.66 -4.50 -2.71
CA THR A 57 -13.82 -3.72 -3.15
C THR A 57 -13.89 -3.62 -4.68
N ASP A 58 -12.76 -3.42 -5.34
CA ASP A 58 -12.66 -3.37 -6.81
C ASP A 58 -13.02 -4.72 -7.44
N GLN A 59 -12.49 -5.82 -6.91
CA GLN A 59 -12.87 -7.17 -7.33
C GLN A 59 -14.35 -7.48 -7.06
N ALA A 60 -14.93 -6.98 -5.98
CA ALA A 60 -16.35 -7.16 -5.71
C ALA A 60 -17.22 -6.43 -6.74
N LYS A 61 -16.81 -5.22 -7.18
CA LYS A 61 -17.48 -4.49 -8.26
C LYS A 61 -17.35 -5.21 -9.60
N ALA A 62 -16.15 -5.65 -9.97
CA ALA A 62 -15.90 -6.36 -11.23
C ALA A 62 -16.63 -7.71 -11.36
N ARG A 63 -17.09 -8.31 -10.25
CA ARG A 63 -17.90 -9.53 -10.25
C ARG A 63 -19.40 -9.27 -10.37
N HIS A 64 -19.82 -8.02 -10.25
CA HIS A 64 -21.21 -7.61 -10.20
C HIS A 64 -21.67 -6.85 -11.46
N ASP A 65 -20.72 -6.48 -12.33
CA ASP A 65 -20.89 -6.06 -13.73
C ASP A 65 -20.87 -7.29 -14.67
#